data_AF-A0A1A8IF57-F1
#
_entry.id   AF-A0A1A8IF57-F1
#
_cell.length_a   1.000
_cell.length_b   1.000
_cell.length_c   1.000
_cell.angle_alpha   90.00
_cell.angle_beta   90.00
_cell.angle_gamma   90.00
#
_symmetry.space_group_name_H-M   'P 1'
#
loop_
_entity.id
_entity.type
_entity.pdbx_description
1 polymer ?
#
loop_
_entity_poly.entity_id
_entity_poly.type
_entity_poly.pdbx_seq_one_letter_code
_entity_poly.pdbx_strand_id
1 'polypeptide(L)' 'AGVVCGKEVDMDQFEERLAEEVRKYEHLYNPSLKNYKDTQVICKSWKEIACILDVGVEQCMKKWRSMRDRLV' A
#
# COMPACT_ATOMS: atom_id res chain seq x y z
N ALA A 1 -17.73 -16.82 -25.34
CA ALA A 1 -16.56 -16.21 -24.66
C ALA A 1 -17.11 -15.23 -23.63
N GLY A 2 -16.84 -15.48 -22.34
CA GLY A 2 -17.49 -14.77 -21.24
C GLY A 2 -17.03 -13.32 -21.15
N VAL A 3 -17.98 -12.39 -21.27
CA VAL A 3 -17.78 -10.99 -20.94
C VAL A 3 -18.55 -10.74 -19.66
N VAL A 4 -17.90 -10.96 -18.52
CA VAL A 4 -18.39 -10.42 -17.25
C VAL A 4 -17.82 -9.01 -17.11
N CYS A 5 -18.45 -8.05 -17.77
CA CYS A 5 -18.31 -6.64 -17.47
C CYS A 5 -19.15 -6.36 -16.22
N GLY A 6 -18.51 -6.49 -15.06
CA GLY A 6 -19.10 -6.22 -13.77
C GLY A 6 -17.96 -6.10 -12.78
N LYS A 7 -17.41 -4.90 -12.63
CA LYS A 7 -16.69 -4.54 -11.42
C LYS A 7 -17.31 -3.25 -10.91
N GLU A 8 -18.18 -3.46 -9.93
CA GLU A 8 -18.51 -2.50 -8.88
C GLU A 8 -17.20 -1.81 -8.47
N VAL A 9 -17.23 -0.49 -8.28
CA VAL A 9 -16.05 0.37 -8.16
C VAL A 9 -15.27 0.09 -6.86
N ASP A 10 -14.51 -1.00 -6.85
CA ASP A 10 -13.06 -1.17 -6.64
C ASP A 10 -12.37 -0.45 -5.45
N MET A 11 -13.00 -0.38 -4.26
CA MET A 11 -12.26 -0.10 -3.00
C MET A 11 -11.15 -1.13 -2.76
N ASP A 12 -11.45 -2.41 -3.04
CA ASP A 12 -10.53 -3.53 -2.89
C ASP A 12 -9.38 -3.52 -3.93
N GLN A 13 -9.57 -2.96 -5.12
CA GLN A 13 -8.51 -2.92 -6.15
C GLN A 13 -7.37 -1.97 -5.79
N PHE A 14 -7.72 -0.82 -5.19
CA PHE A 14 -6.71 0.09 -4.65
C PHE A 14 -5.97 -0.55 -3.47
N GLU A 15 -6.70 -1.24 -2.59
CA GLU A 15 -6.12 -1.98 -1.46
C GLU A 15 -5.18 -3.09 -1.92
N GLU A 16 -5.57 -3.87 -2.92
CA GLU A 16 -4.75 -4.92 -3.52
C GLU A 16 -3.44 -4.34 -4.08
N ARG A 17 -3.53 -3.32 -4.95
CA ARG A 17 -2.34 -2.65 -5.51
C ARG A 17 -1.46 -2.03 -4.43
N LEU A 18 -2.06 -1.41 -3.42
CA LEU A 18 -1.32 -0.86 -2.28
C LEU A 18 -0.57 -1.95 -1.53
N ALA A 19 -1.21 -3.10 -1.29
CA ALA A 19 -0.57 -4.22 -0.63
C ALA A 19 0.56 -4.84 -1.47
N GLU A 20 0.37 -4.95 -2.78
CA GLU A 20 1.41 -5.43 -3.69
C GLU A 20 2.63 -4.52 -3.69
N GLU A 21 2.44 -3.20 -3.78
CA GLU A 21 3.57 -2.27 -3.71
C GLU A 21 4.22 -2.27 -2.35
N VAL A 22 3.47 -2.21 -1.24
CA VAL A 22 4.02 -2.25 0.12
C VAL A 22 4.80 -3.55 0.37
N ARG A 23 4.38 -4.69 -0.20
CA ARG A 23 5.12 -5.96 -0.13
C ARG A 23 6.49 -5.91 -0.79
N LYS A 24 6.69 -5.07 -1.82
CA LYS A 24 8.02 -4.85 -2.42
C LYS A 24 8.95 -4.08 -1.49
N TYR A 25 8.40 -3.38 -0.50
CA TYR A 25 9.12 -2.57 0.46
C TYR A 25 9.01 -3.16 1.87
N GLU A 26 9.73 -4.27 2.11
CA GLU A 26 9.72 -4.99 3.39
C GLU A 26 10.04 -4.11 4.61
N HIS A 27 10.84 -3.04 4.46
CA HIS A 27 11.14 -2.08 5.52
C HIS A 27 9.94 -1.23 5.97
N LEU A 28 8.81 -1.27 5.26
CA LEU A 28 7.58 -0.59 5.68
C LEU A 28 6.75 -1.38 6.70
N TYR A 29 6.89 -2.70 6.74
CA TYR A 29 6.10 -3.57 7.62
C TYR A 29 6.94 -4.52 8.47
N ASN A 30 8.23 -4.72 8.15
CA ASN A 30 9.12 -5.60 8.88
C ASN A 30 9.95 -4.81 9.91
N PRO A 31 9.59 -4.84 11.20
CA PRO A 31 10.34 -4.15 12.26
C PRO A 31 11.73 -4.75 12.51
N SER A 32 12.02 -5.93 11.92
CA SER A 32 13.30 -6.62 12.07
C SER A 32 14.43 -6.02 11.22
N LEU A 33 14.09 -5.15 10.25
CA LEU A 33 15.08 -4.51 9.40
C LEU A 33 15.70 -3.31 10.10
N LYS A 34 17.04 -3.20 10.03
CA LYS A 34 17.77 -2.02 10.53
C LYS A 34 17.25 -0.70 9.93
N ASN A 35 16.76 -0.74 8.69
CA ASN A 35 16.23 0.42 7.97
C ASN A 35 14.79 0.78 8.37
N TYR A 36 14.11 -0.02 9.19
CA TYR A 36 12.78 0.30 9.73
C TYR A 36 12.77 1.55 10.62
N LYS A 37 13.93 1.94 11.18
CA LYS A 37 14.05 3.18 11.96
C LYS A 37 14.42 4.39 11.10
N ASP A 38 14.74 4.19 9.83
CA ASP A 38 15.13 5.28 8.95
C ASP A 38 13.89 5.96 8.37
N THR A 39 13.45 7.03 9.05
CA THR A 39 12.28 7.80 8.65
C THR A 39 12.42 8.36 7.23
N GLN A 40 13.65 8.61 6.77
CA GLN A 40 13.89 9.10 5.41
C GLN A 40 13.63 8.00 4.38
N VAL A 41 14.10 6.78 4.60
CA VAL A 41 13.84 5.62 3.73
C VAL A 41 12.35 5.28 3.72
N ILE A 42 11.68 5.26 4.88
CA ILE A 42 10.24 5.03 4.98
C ILE A 42 9.46 6.09 4.18
N CYS A 43 9.78 7.37 4.37
CA CYS A 43 9.09 8.45 3.68
C CYS A 43 9.31 8.39 2.16
N LYS A 44 10.53 8.04 1.71
CA LYS A 44 10.83 7.85 0.28
C LYS A 44 10.01 6.74 -0.34
N SER A 45 9.95 5.56 0.29
CA SER A 45 9.18 4.44 -0.24
C SER A 45 7.69 4.72 -0.25
N TRP A 46 7.14 5.35 0.79
CA TRP A 46 5.74 5.78 0.75
C TRP A 46 5.47 6.80 -0.35
N LYS A 47 6.40 7.73 -0.63
CA LYS A 47 6.29 8.67 -1.75
C LYS A 47 6.27 7.96 -3.10
N GLU A 48 7.13 6.96 -3.29
CA GLU A 48 7.11 6.14 -4.51
C GLU A 48 5.77 5.41 -4.67
N ILE A 49 5.31 4.71 -3.62
CA ILE A 49 4.03 3.99 -3.65
C ILE A 49 2.87 4.94 -3.97
N ALA A 50 2.85 6.10 -3.31
CA ALA A 50 1.85 7.13 -3.54
C ALA A 50 1.89 7.67 -4.97
N CYS A 51 3.07 7.85 -5.55
CA CYS A 51 3.25 8.26 -6.94
C CYS A 51 2.79 7.18 -7.92
N ILE A 52 3.08 5.90 -7.65
CA ILE A 52 2.68 4.76 -8.48
C ILE A 52 1.16 4.62 -8.51
N LEU A 53 0.53 4.85 -7.36
CA LEU A 53 -0.92 4.74 -7.17
C LEU A 53 -1.68 6.04 -7.49
N ASP A 54 -0.97 7.10 -7.88
CA ASP A 54 -1.50 8.44 -8.13
C ASP A 54 -2.38 8.98 -6.97
N VAL A 55 -1.89 8.80 -5.74
CA VAL A 55 -2.58 9.24 -4.51
C VAL A 55 -1.62 9.94 -3.55
N GLY A 56 -2.16 10.51 -2.48
CA GLY A 56 -1.36 11.10 -1.41
C GLY A 56 -0.71 10.05 -0.51
N VAL A 57 0.52 10.31 -0.07
CA VAL A 57 1.25 9.48 0.91
C VAL A 57 0.43 9.24 2.18
N GLU A 58 -0.24 10.27 2.68
CA GLU A 58 -1.10 10.16 3.85
C GLU A 58 -2.31 9.23 3.61
N GLN A 59 -2.88 9.25 2.40
CA GLN A 59 -3.97 8.37 2.01
C GLN A 59 -3.50 6.92 1.93
N CYS A 60 -2.35 6.66 1.31
CA CYS A 60 -1.70 5.35 1.30
C CYS A 60 -1.49 4.82 2.72
N MET A 61 -0.88 5.62 3.61
CA MET A 61 -0.61 5.19 4.99
C MET A 61 -1.90 4.96 5.80
N LYS A 62 -2.92 5.79 5.62
CA LYS A 62 -4.20 5.64 6.31
C LYS A 62 -4.93 4.39 5.81
N LYS A 63 -4.96 4.17 4.50
CA LYS A 63 -5.58 2.97 3.91
C LYS A 63 -4.84 1.69 4.28
N TRP A 64 -3.51 1.68 4.20
CA TRP A 64 -2.70 0.54 4.62
C TRP A 64 -2.94 0.16 6.08
N ARG A 65 -3.02 1.15 6.98
CA ARG A 65 -3.37 0.91 8.39
C ARG A 65 -4.75 0.29 8.53
N SER A 66 -5.76 0.86 7.87
CA SER A 66 -7.15 0.34 7.89
C SER A 66 -7.25 -1.08 7.33
N MET A 67 -6.49 -1.38 6.27
CA MET A 67 -6.44 -2.70 5.66
C MET A 67 -5.84 -3.72 6.62
N ARG A 68 -4.71 -3.38 7.27
CA ARG A 68 -4.06 -4.26 8.25
C ARG A 68 -4.92 -4.47 9.50
N ASP A 69 -5.63 -3.44 9.94
CA ASP A 69 -6.55 -3.49 11.08
C ASP A 69 -7.80 -4.35 10.80
N ARG A 70 -8.21 -4.46 9.54
CA ARG A 70 -9.30 -5.37 9.13
C ARG A 70 -8.84 -6.81 8.93
N LEU A 71 -7.55 -7.01 8.64
CA LEU A 71 -6.94 -8.32 8.38
C LEU A 71 -6.41 -9.02 9.65
N VAL A 72 -6.50 -8.38 10.82
CA VAL A 72 -6.05 -8.91 12.13
C VAL A 72 -7.19 -9.57 12.90
#